data_AF-X1AE30-F1
#
_entry.id   AF-X1AE30-F1
#
_cell.length_a   1.000
_cell.length_b   1.000
_cell.length_c   1.000
_cell.angle_alpha   90.00
_cell.angle_beta   90.00
_cell.angle_gamma   90.00
#
_symmetry.space_group_name_H-M   'P 1'
#
loop_
_entity.id
_entity.type
_entity.pdbx_description
1 polymer ?
#
loop_
_entity_poly.entity_id
_entity_poly.type
_entity_poly.pdbx_seq_one_letter_code
_entity_poly.pdbx_strand_id
1 'polypeptide(L)' 'MAQNYDYSQLTKTQLKEHLRSRGLKLGGNKPELIARLHAHLTGVPDPTATVATTVATVPVT' A
#
# COMPACT_ATOMS: atom_id res chain seq x y z
N MET A 1 -12.31 1.47 15.97
CA MET A 1 -12.23 0.02 15.70
C MET A 1 -11.15 -0.18 14.65
N ALA A 2 -10.00 -0.76 15.01
CA ALA A 2 -8.94 -1.05 14.05
C ALA A 2 -9.41 -2.22 13.18
N GLN A 3 -9.70 -1.94 11.91
CA GLN A 3 -10.10 -2.95 10.94
C GLN A 3 -8.85 -3.77 10.57
N ASN A 4 -8.60 -4.86 11.30
CA ASN A 4 -7.58 -5.84 10.95
C ASN A 4 -8.06 -6.60 9.69
N TYR A 5 -7.87 -6.02 8.51
CA TYR A 5 -8.19 -6.69 7.26
C TYR A 5 -7.20 -7.84 7.03
N ASP A 6 -7.70 -9.07 6.94
CA ASP A 6 -6.90 -10.26 6.63
C ASP A 6 -6.53 -10.32 5.15
N TYR A 7 -5.54 -9.52 4.77
CA TYR A 7 -4.94 -9.52 3.43
C TYR A 7 -4.26 -10.85 3.07
N SER A 8 -4.10 -11.78 4.02
CA SER A 8 -3.58 -13.14 3.80
C SER A 8 -4.44 -13.96 2.84
N GLN A 9 -5.74 -13.67 2.75
CA GLN A 9 -6.67 -14.33 1.82
C GLN A 9 -6.59 -13.77 0.40
N LEU A 10 -5.95 -12.61 0.20
CA LEU A 10 -5.79 -12.01 -1.12
C LEU A 10 -4.58 -12.58 -1.87
N THR A 11 -4.66 -12.56 -3.19
CA THR A 11 -3.57 -12.94 -4.08
C THR A 11 -2.55 -11.80 -4.18
N LYS A 12 -1.30 -12.14 -4.54
CA LYS A 12 -0.23 -11.15 -4.76
C LYS A 12 -0.66 -10.04 -5.74
N THR A 13 -1.48 -10.37 -6.74
CA THR A 13 -2.02 -9.41 -7.71
C THR A 13 -2.94 -8.39 -7.03
N GLN A 14 -3.95 -8.84 -6.29
CA GLN A 14 -4.87 -7.95 -5.56
C GLN A 14 -4.12 -7.06 -4.55
N LEU A 15 -3.16 -7.62 -3.83
CA LEU A 15 -2.33 -6.86 -2.88
C LEU A 15 -1.53 -5.76 -3.58
N LYS A 16 -0.96 -6.09 -4.75
CA LYS A 16 -0.25 -5.11 -5.58
C LYS A 16 -1.19 -4.04 -6.12
N GLU A 17 -2.42 -4.36 -6.50
CA GLU A 17 -3.38 -3.35 -6.95
C GLU A 17 -3.75 -2.38 -5.83
N HIS A 18 -4.00 -2.88 -4.62
CA HIS A 18 -4.24 -2.03 -3.46
C HIS A 18 -3.04 -1.13 -3.14
N LEU A 19 -1.81 -1.65 -3.23
CA LEU A 19 -0.61 -0.85 -3.05
C LEU A 19 -0.42 0.16 -4.18
N ARG A 20 -0.71 -0.22 -5.43
CA ARG A 20 -0.60 0.65 -6.62
C ARG A 20 -1.56 1.82 -6.51
N SER A 21 -2.82 1.54 -6.19
CA SER A 21 -3.85 2.55 -6.02
C SER A 21 -3.53 3.55 -4.91
N ARG A 22 -2.72 3.14 -3.93
CA ARG A 22 -2.25 3.99 -2.83
C ARG A 22 -0.88 4.62 -3.08
N GLY A 23 -0.23 4.31 -4.21
CA GLY A 23 1.12 4.79 -4.53
C GLY A 23 2.25 4.16 -3.71
N LEU A 24 2.02 3.00 -3.06
CA LEU A 24 3.04 2.30 -2.28
C LEU A 24 3.86 1.34 -3.15
N LYS A 25 5.07 1.02 -2.68
CA LYS A 25 6.00 0.12 -3.37
C LYS A 25 5.41 -1.28 -3.51
N LEU A 26 5.26 -1.72 -4.76
CA LEU A 26 4.80 -3.07 -5.17
C LEU A 26 5.87 -4.16 -5.06
N GLY A 27 7.08 -3.76 -4.65
CA GLY A 27 8.22 -4.66 -4.45
C GLY A 27 8.15 -5.34 -3.09
N GLY A 28 8.43 -6.64 -3.08
CA GLY A 28 8.44 -7.46 -1.87
C GLY A 28 7.70 -8.79 -2.05
N ASN A 29 7.78 -9.62 -1.02
CA ASN A 29 7.03 -10.87 -0.94
C ASN A 29 5.59 -10.65 -0.44
N LYS A 30 4.71 -11.65 -0.59
CA LYS A 30 3.31 -11.58 -0.13
C LYS A 30 3.15 -11.02 1.30
N PRO A 31 3.89 -11.51 2.33
CA PRO A 31 3.80 -10.95 3.68
C PRO A 31 4.26 -9.49 3.78
N GLU A 32 5.24 -9.09 2.97
CA GLU A 32 5.76 -7.71 2.95
C GLU A 32 4.72 -6.74 2.38
N LEU A 33 3.99 -7.16 1.33
CA LEU A 33 2.87 -6.40 0.76
C LEU A 33 1.74 -6.22 1.78
N ILE A 34 1.44 -7.27 2.56
CA ILE A 34 0.41 -7.27 3.61
C ILE A 34 0.81 -6.33 4.74
N ALA A 35 2.03 -6.47 5.27
CA ALA A 35 2.54 -5.63 6.35
C ALA A 35 2.53 -4.15 5.95
N ARG A 36 2.88 -3.85 4.69
CA ARG A 36 2.88 -2.48 4.16
C ARG A 36 1.46 -1.90 4.05
N LEU A 37 0.47 -2.70 3.66
CA LEU A 37 -0.95 -2.27 3.69
C LEU A 37 -1.43 -2.02 5.12
N HIS A 38 -1.08 -2.91 6.06
CA HIS A 38 -1.39 -2.77 7.49
C HIS A 38 -0.79 -1.50 8.08
N ALA A 39 0.51 -1.28 7.90
CA ALA A 39 1.22 -0.10 8.42
C ALA A 39 0.62 1.21 7.89
N HIS A 40 0.22 1.22 6.62
CA HIS A 40 -0.42 2.40 6.02
C HIS A 40 -1.83 2.66 6.59
N LEU A 41 -2.57 1.62 6.98
CA LEU A 41 -3.91 1.75 7.60
C LEU A 41 -3.84 2.15 9.08
N THR A 42 -2.80 1.73 9.79
CA THR A 42 -2.63 2.03 11.22
C THR A 42 -2.06 3.41 11.48
N GLY A 43 -1.62 4.14 10.44
CA GLY A 43 -1.24 5.54 10.55
C GLY A 43 -0.04 5.78 11.46
N VAL A 44 0.79 4.76 11.68
CA VAL A 44 2.14 4.92 12.25
C VAL A 44 3.09 4.96 11.06
N PRO A 45 3.31 6.14 10.43
CA PRO A 45 4.35 6.28 9.43
C PRO A 45 5.68 6.09 10.14
N ASP A 46 6.47 5.14 9.66
CA ASP A 46 7.88 5.08 10.00
C ASP A 46 8.51 6.43 9.55
N PRO A 47 9.11 7.24 10.44
CA PRO A 47 9.58 8.59 10.10
C PRO A 47 10.79 8.60 9.15
N THR A 48 11.22 7.45 8.59
CA THR A 48 12.42 7.36 7.76
C THR A 48 12.16 7.29 6.26
N ALA A 49 10.91 7.42 5.79
CA ALA A 49 10.59 7.43 4.36
C ALA A 49 10.19 8.84 3.86
N THR A 50 11.10 9.78 4.03
CA THR A 50 11.21 10.94 3.13
C THR A 50 11.55 10.41 1.73
N VAL A 51 10.60 10.39 0.79
CA VAL A 51 10.83 10.81 -0.61
C VAL A 51 9.51 10.93 -1.35
N ALA A 52 9.37 12.08 -2.00
CA ALA A 52 8.30 12.51 -2.87
C ALA A 52 7.92 11.49 -3.97
N THR A 53 6.65 11.49 -4.35
CA THR A 53 6.27 11.38 -5.77
C THR A 53 5.03 12.23 -6.01
N THR A 54 5.34 13.45 -6.42
CA THR A 54 4.56 14.37 -7.22
C THR A 54 3.91 13.67 -8.43
N VAL A 55 2.69 14.13 -8.77
CA VAL A 55 1.98 14.13 -10.07
C VAL A 55 1.54 12.80 -10.70
N ALA A 56 0.23 12.63 -10.86
CA ALA A 56 -0.43 12.59 -12.18
C ALA A 56 -1.94 12.36 -12.01
N THR A 57 -2.65 13.47 -11.78
CA THR A 57 -3.99 13.65 -12.32
C THR A 57 -3.87 13.52 -13.84
N VAL A 58 -4.28 12.39 -14.41
CA VAL A 58 -4.73 12.35 -15.80
C VAL A 58 -6.25 12.56 -15.75
N PRO A 59 -6.76 13.76 -16.02
CA PRO A 59 -8.15 13.88 -16.42
C PRO A 59 -8.24 13.36 -17.85
N VAL A 60 -9.08 12.35 -18.05
CA VAL A 60 -9.66 12.04 -19.34
C VAL A 60 -10.41 13.27 -19.85
N THR A 61 -10.04 13.80 -21.02
CA THR A 61 -10.89 14.22 -22.15
C THR A 61 -10.00 14.83 -23.22
#